data_AF-A0A3C0R980-F1
#
_entry.id   AF-A0A3C0R980-F1
#
_cell.length_a   1.000
_cell.length_b   1.000
_cell.length_c   1.000
_cell.angle_alpha   90.00
_cell.angle_beta   90.00
_cell.angle_gamma   90.00
#
_symmetry.space_group_name_H-M   'P 1'
#
loop_
_entity.id
_entity.type
_entity.pdbx_description
1 polymer ?
#
loop_
_entity_poly.entity_id
_entity_poly.type
_entity_poly.pdbx_seq_one_letter_code
_entity_poly.pdbx_strand_id
1 'polypeptide(L)'
;MRKVYLFLVCVMALGLVKAQDGGDRMGNLVDTRFFDRLFEARYMDKPPVFSFGADSLKRYYFRNFPAFDTVLAQTVSRGDTAMYIRICFSFTVDRNGFVGQPEFDRVAITRNPKAEQARTLKYFNTQKEYFDKAIKQLFLKMPQWRPGLQSNRPVDARVEDYLQIWVGINPPSGT
;
A
#
# COMPACT_ATOMS: atom_id res chain seq x y z
N MET A 1 -58.67 10.74 -63.60
CA MET A 1 -58.24 9.33 -63.71
C MET A 1 -57.22 9.18 -64.85
N ARG A 2 -55.96 8.85 -64.52
CA ARG A 2 -54.99 8.27 -65.45
C ARG A 2 -53.89 7.59 -64.63
N LYS A 3 -53.78 6.27 -64.75
CA LYS A 3 -52.63 5.45 -64.33
C LYS A 3 -51.54 5.59 -65.40
N VAL A 4 -50.26 5.47 -65.04
CA VAL A 4 -49.24 4.57 -65.63
C VAL A 4 -47.96 4.67 -64.77
N TYR A 5 -47.40 3.50 -64.44
CA TYR A 5 -46.11 3.27 -63.75
C TYR A 5 -44.92 3.47 -64.70
N LEU A 6 -43.77 3.93 -64.20
CA LEU A 6 -42.47 3.58 -64.79
C LEU A 6 -41.36 3.52 -63.72
N PHE A 7 -40.55 2.48 -63.83
CA PHE A 7 -39.45 2.05 -62.97
C PHE A 7 -38.18 2.90 -63.13
N LEU A 8 -37.48 3.10 -62.00
CA LEU A 8 -36.03 2.92 -61.75
C LEU A 8 -34.99 3.72 -62.59
N VAL A 9 -34.21 4.60 -61.93
CA VAL A 9 -32.72 4.70 -62.02
C VAL A 9 -32.15 5.34 -60.74
N CYS A 10 -31.13 4.68 -60.18
CA CYS A 10 -30.26 5.04 -59.06
C CYS A 10 -29.61 6.44 -59.15
N VAL A 11 -29.44 7.15 -58.02
CA VAL A 11 -28.16 7.76 -57.62
C VAL A 11 -28.09 7.81 -56.09
N MET A 12 -26.95 7.36 -55.58
CA MET A 12 -26.59 7.30 -54.18
C MET A 12 -26.58 8.68 -53.52
N ALA A 13 -27.25 8.78 -52.38
CA ALA A 13 -26.98 9.79 -51.36
C ALA A 13 -27.06 9.15 -49.98
N LEU A 14 -26.24 8.11 -49.77
CA LEU A 14 -25.79 7.73 -48.43
C LEU A 14 -24.87 8.85 -47.95
N GLY A 15 -25.47 9.85 -47.32
CA GLY A 15 -24.76 10.83 -46.52
C GLY A 15 -23.95 10.10 -45.47
N LEU A 16 -22.63 10.30 -45.51
CA LEU A 16 -21.64 9.83 -44.56
C LEU A 16 -22.09 10.06 -43.10
N VAL A 17 -22.62 9.03 -42.46
CA VAL A 17 -22.43 8.87 -41.02
C VAL A 17 -21.06 8.25 -40.86
N LYS A 18 -20.06 9.09 -40.59
CA LYS A 18 -18.75 8.63 -40.12
C LYS A 18 -18.99 7.81 -38.86
N ALA A 19 -18.81 6.49 -38.97
CA ALA A 19 -18.58 5.62 -37.85
C ALA A 19 -17.24 6.04 -37.20
N GLN A 20 -17.31 6.92 -36.22
CA GLN A 20 -16.18 7.29 -35.36
C GLN A 20 -16.66 7.22 -33.92
N ASP A 21 -16.95 6.02 -33.43
CA ASP A 21 -17.39 5.81 -32.05
C ASP A 21 -16.99 4.43 -31.47
N GLY A 22 -15.90 3.87 -31.99
CA GLY A 22 -15.34 2.59 -31.53
C GLY A 22 -13.97 2.68 -30.85
N GLY A 23 -13.18 3.74 -31.12
CA GLY A 23 -11.83 3.91 -30.57
C GLY A 23 -11.80 4.50 -29.15
N ASP A 24 -12.60 5.53 -28.90
CA ASP A 24 -12.57 6.29 -27.64
C ASP A 24 -13.16 5.50 -26.44
N ARG A 25 -14.09 4.58 -26.71
CA ARG A 25 -14.65 3.69 -25.69
C ARG A 25 -13.61 2.68 -25.20
N MET A 26 -12.82 2.10 -26.10
CA MET A 26 -11.79 1.12 -25.73
C MET A 26 -10.61 1.79 -25.01
N GLY A 27 -10.19 2.99 -25.45
CA GLY A 27 -9.15 3.78 -24.78
C GLY A 27 -9.53 4.17 -23.35
N ASN A 28 -10.75 4.68 -23.14
CA ASN A 28 -11.24 5.03 -21.81
C ASN A 28 -11.42 3.82 -20.89
N LEU A 29 -11.82 2.66 -21.43
CA LEU A 29 -12.00 1.41 -20.66
C LEU A 29 -10.67 0.74 -20.26
N VAL A 30 -9.61 0.95 -21.04
CA VAL A 30 -8.26 0.49 -20.70
C VAL A 30 -7.63 1.43 -19.68
N ASP A 31 -7.84 2.74 -19.83
CA ASP A 31 -7.32 3.76 -18.92
C ASP A 31 -7.98 3.64 -17.52
N THR A 32 -9.30 3.44 -17.44
CA THR A 32 -9.98 3.20 -16.14
C THR A 32 -9.49 1.93 -15.44
N ARG A 33 -9.36 0.81 -16.17
CA ARG A 33 -8.86 -0.46 -15.60
C ARG A 33 -7.42 -0.38 -15.09
N PHE A 34 -6.59 0.51 -15.63
CA PHE A 34 -5.24 0.72 -15.15
C PHE A 34 -5.22 1.39 -13.76
N PHE A 35 -6.11 2.34 -13.50
CA PHE A 35 -6.18 3.06 -12.22
C PHE A 35 -6.94 2.30 -11.13
N ASP A 36 -7.67 1.23 -11.48
CA ASP A 36 -8.36 0.34 -10.53
C ASP A 36 -7.45 -0.72 -9.89
N ARG A 37 -6.16 -0.77 -10.26
CA ARG A 37 -5.19 -1.69 -9.63
C ARG A 37 -4.60 -1.10 -8.35
N LEU A 38 -4.08 -1.96 -7.49
CA LEU A 38 -3.29 -1.54 -6.32
C LEU A 38 -1.86 -1.18 -6.75
N PHE A 39 -1.40 0.03 -6.41
CA PHE A 39 -0.05 0.50 -6.73
C PHE A 39 0.90 0.30 -5.55
N GLU A 40 2.16 -0.04 -5.82
CA GLU A 40 3.19 -0.06 -4.77
C GLU A 40 3.71 1.36 -4.54
N ALA A 41 3.49 1.91 -3.34
CA ALA A 41 3.78 3.32 -3.02
C ALA A 41 5.24 3.71 -3.32
N ARG A 42 6.19 2.81 -3.09
CA ARG A 42 7.63 3.05 -3.33
C ARG A 42 7.99 3.31 -4.81
N TYR A 43 7.11 2.97 -5.74
CA TYR A 43 7.30 3.14 -7.19
C TYR A 43 6.38 4.22 -7.79
N MET A 44 5.59 4.90 -6.97
CA MET A 44 4.67 5.94 -7.43
C MET A 44 5.39 7.28 -7.63
N ASP A 45 4.89 8.07 -8.58
CA ASP A 45 5.34 9.45 -8.79
C ASP A 45 5.11 10.32 -7.55
N LYS A 46 3.94 10.15 -6.91
CA LYS A 46 3.55 10.82 -5.67
C LYS A 46 2.93 9.78 -4.72
N PRO A 47 3.71 9.20 -3.79
CA PRO A 47 3.18 8.22 -2.85
C PRO A 47 2.18 8.84 -1.86
N PRO A 48 1.35 8.02 -1.18
CA PRO A 48 0.56 8.48 -0.06
C PRO A 48 1.41 9.14 1.03
N VAL A 49 0.88 10.19 1.66
CA VAL A 49 1.61 10.95 2.68
C VAL A 49 0.80 11.10 3.95
N PHE A 50 1.38 10.74 5.10
CA PHE A 50 0.79 11.01 6.39
C PHE A 50 0.70 12.51 6.64
N SER A 51 -0.51 13.02 6.84
CA SER A 51 -0.82 14.45 6.85
C SER A 51 -0.05 15.26 7.89
N PHE A 52 0.39 14.63 8.98
CA PHE A 52 1.07 15.27 10.12
C PHE A 52 2.60 15.08 10.09
N GLY A 53 3.16 14.53 9.02
CA GLY A 53 4.60 14.36 8.83
C GLY A 53 5.19 13.08 9.41
N ALA A 54 6.40 12.72 8.95
CA ALA A 54 7.03 11.43 9.23
C ALA A 54 7.32 11.18 10.72
N ASP A 55 7.69 12.20 11.49
CA ASP A 55 7.98 12.02 12.92
C ASP A 55 6.71 11.82 13.75
N SER A 56 5.61 12.49 13.37
CA SER A 56 4.30 12.25 13.96
C SER A 56 3.80 10.83 13.68
N LEU A 57 4.07 10.32 12.47
CA LEU A 57 3.74 8.94 12.10
C LEU A 57 4.49 7.93 12.97
N LYS A 58 5.82 8.10 13.13
CA LYS A 58 6.62 7.25 14.03
C LYS A 58 6.08 7.28 15.44
N ARG A 59 5.78 8.47 15.98
CA ARG A 59 5.19 8.62 17.33
C ARG A 59 3.84 7.92 17.44
N TYR A 60 3.01 7.98 16.40
CA TYR A 60 1.76 7.23 16.34
C TYR A 60 2.01 5.72 16.43
N TYR A 61 2.96 5.19 15.67
CA TYR A 61 3.32 3.76 15.75
C TYR A 61 3.79 3.38 17.17
N PHE A 62 4.68 4.18 17.75
CA PHE A 62 5.17 3.95 19.11
C PHE A 62 4.08 3.98 20.17
N ARG A 63 3.10 4.86 20.02
CA ARG A 63 2.02 5.00 21.00
C ARG A 63 1.01 3.86 20.93
N ASN A 64 0.74 3.35 19.73
CA ASN A 64 -0.42 2.48 19.48
C ASN A 64 -0.05 1.02 19.20
N PHE A 65 1.23 0.69 19.01
CA PHE A 65 1.65 -0.70 18.83
C PHE A 65 1.58 -1.47 20.17
N PRO A 66 0.74 -2.52 20.29
CA PRO A 66 0.44 -3.14 21.59
C PRO A 66 1.42 -4.26 21.98
N ALA A 67 2.28 -4.71 21.06
CA ALA A 67 3.06 -5.94 21.22
C ALA A 67 4.55 -5.69 21.55
N PHE A 68 4.92 -4.53 22.11
CA PHE A 68 6.31 -4.22 22.48
C PHE A 68 6.92 -5.26 23.41
N ASP A 69 6.22 -5.61 24.48
CA ASP A 69 6.72 -6.53 25.50
C ASP A 69 7.06 -7.90 24.90
N THR A 70 6.21 -8.41 24.00
CA THR A 70 6.44 -9.68 23.30
C THR A 70 7.66 -9.62 22.40
N VAL A 71 7.84 -8.53 21.64
CA VAL A 71 9.02 -8.34 20.78
C VAL A 71 10.30 -8.28 21.63
N LEU A 72 10.28 -7.52 22.73
CA LEU A 72 11.42 -7.39 23.63
C LEU A 72 11.77 -8.71 24.33
N ALA A 73 10.78 -9.41 24.89
CA ALA A 73 11.00 -10.69 25.56
C ALA A 73 11.62 -11.74 24.62
N GLN A 74 11.16 -11.81 23.37
CA GLN A 74 11.68 -12.77 22.40
C GLN A 74 13.07 -12.40 21.89
N THR A 75 13.32 -11.13 21.62
CA THR A 75 14.65 -10.68 21.17
C THR A 75 15.71 -10.86 22.25
N VAL A 76 15.39 -10.51 23.49
CA VAL A 76 16.29 -10.70 24.64
C VAL A 76 16.54 -12.19 24.92
N SER A 77 15.50 -13.02 24.95
CA SER A 77 15.67 -14.47 25.20
C SER A 77 16.46 -15.19 24.11
N ARG A 78 16.52 -14.64 22.89
CA ARG A 78 17.34 -15.16 21.79
C ARG A 78 18.74 -14.54 21.71
N GLY A 79 19.07 -13.58 22.59
CA GLY A 79 20.33 -12.85 22.58
C GLY A 79 20.47 -11.84 21.44
N ASP A 80 19.38 -11.55 20.70
CA ASP A 80 19.34 -10.54 19.64
C ASP A 80 19.23 -9.14 20.26
N THR A 81 20.31 -8.73 20.93
CA THR A 81 20.44 -7.48 21.69
C THR A 81 21.58 -6.63 21.16
N ALA A 82 21.68 -5.37 21.61
CA ALA A 82 22.52 -4.32 21.05
C ALA A 82 22.27 -4.12 19.54
N MET A 83 21.00 -4.18 19.12
CA MET A 83 20.58 -4.13 17.72
C MET A 83 19.29 -3.32 17.57
N TYR A 84 19.05 -2.81 16.36
CA TYR A 84 17.76 -2.27 15.97
C TYR A 84 16.85 -3.40 15.49
N ILE A 85 15.65 -3.44 16.04
CA ILE A 85 14.58 -4.37 15.66
C ILE A 85 13.54 -3.59 14.88
N ARG A 86 13.14 -4.12 13.72
CA ARG A 86 12.11 -3.56 12.85
C ARG A 86 10.91 -4.49 12.82
N ILE A 87 9.76 -4.00 13.22
CA ILE A 87 8.48 -4.66 12.99
C ILE A 87 7.98 -4.14 11.65
N CYS A 88 8.10 -4.95 10.60
CA CYS A 88 7.71 -4.61 9.24
C CYS A 88 6.25 -4.99 9.01
N PHE A 89 5.51 -4.09 8.38
CA PHE A 89 4.11 -4.26 8.05
C PHE A 89 3.77 -3.51 6.78
N SER A 90 2.64 -3.87 6.20
CA SER A 90 2.11 -3.23 5.01
C SER A 90 0.62 -2.91 5.19
N PHE A 91 0.15 -1.91 4.47
CA PHE A 91 -1.25 -1.47 4.51
C PHE A 91 -1.62 -0.80 3.20
N THR A 92 -2.91 -0.68 2.93
CA THR A 92 -3.43 0.04 1.77
C THR A 92 -3.89 1.43 2.18
N VAL A 93 -3.53 2.45 1.41
CA VAL A 93 -4.17 3.76 1.44
C VAL A 93 -5.04 3.86 0.19
N ASP A 94 -6.34 4.04 0.38
CA ASP A 94 -7.27 4.16 -0.75
C ASP A 94 -7.16 5.54 -1.45
N ARG A 95 -7.84 5.68 -2.58
CA ARG A 95 -7.95 6.92 -3.36
C ARG A 95 -8.48 8.13 -2.57
N ASN A 96 -9.18 7.89 -1.45
CA ASN A 96 -9.69 8.92 -0.56
C ASN A 96 -8.72 9.21 0.59
N GLY A 97 -7.65 8.44 0.75
CA GLY A 97 -6.70 8.57 1.85
C GLY A 97 -7.05 7.77 3.10
N PHE A 98 -8.09 6.92 3.08
CA PHE A 98 -8.38 6.02 4.19
C PHE A 98 -7.42 4.85 4.20
N VAL A 99 -7.00 4.47 5.41
CA VAL A 99 -6.09 3.34 5.60
C VAL A 99 -6.89 2.07 5.87
N GLY A 100 -6.55 1.00 5.17
CA GLY A 100 -7.19 -0.31 5.31
C GLY A 100 -6.21 -1.45 5.09
N GLN A 101 -6.70 -2.66 5.35
CA GLN A 101 -5.98 -3.93 5.09
C GLN A 101 -4.55 -3.97 5.68
N PRO A 102 -4.35 -3.61 6.96
CA PRO A 102 -3.02 -3.69 7.57
C PRO A 102 -2.64 -5.16 7.80
N GLU A 103 -1.41 -5.50 7.43
CA GLU A 103 -0.84 -6.86 7.45
C GLU A 103 0.53 -6.83 8.11
N PHE A 104 0.81 -7.81 8.98
CA PHE A 104 2.15 -8.04 9.48
C PHE A 104 2.96 -8.83 8.44
N ASP A 105 4.14 -8.31 8.12
CA ASP A 105 5.04 -8.92 7.14
C ASP A 105 6.09 -9.79 7.84
N ARG A 106 6.90 -9.17 8.72
CA ARG A 106 8.01 -9.83 9.42
C ARG A 106 8.58 -8.97 10.54
N VAL A 107 9.38 -9.58 11.41
CA VAL A 107 10.35 -8.85 12.24
C VAL A 107 11.75 -8.99 11.63
N ALA A 108 12.49 -7.89 11.59
CA ALA A 108 13.85 -7.83 11.06
C ALA A 108 14.81 -7.17 12.05
N ILE A 109 16.11 -7.38 11.84
CA ILE A 109 17.18 -6.89 12.71
C ILE A 109 18.31 -6.26 11.90
N THR A 110 18.90 -5.18 12.42
CA THR A 110 20.05 -4.49 11.83
C THR A 110 20.90 -3.80 12.90
N ARG A 111 22.20 -3.65 12.64
CA ARG A 111 23.11 -2.81 13.46
C ARG A 111 23.00 -1.34 13.11
N ASN A 112 22.67 -1.03 11.87
CA ASN A 112 22.62 0.33 11.36
C ASN A 112 21.16 0.76 11.21
N PRO A 113 20.70 1.80 11.94
CA PRO A 113 19.31 2.24 11.91
C PRO A 113 18.88 2.76 10.53
N LYS A 114 19.85 3.16 9.69
CA LYS A 114 19.63 3.69 8.33
C LYS A 114 19.82 2.63 7.24
N ALA A 115 20.14 1.38 7.58
CA ALA A 115 20.29 0.34 6.58
C ALA A 115 18.97 0.10 5.84
N GLU A 116 19.01 -0.01 4.52
CA GLU A 116 17.83 -0.37 3.74
C GLU A 116 17.44 -1.82 3.99
N GLN A 117 18.43 -2.72 3.96
CA GLN A 117 18.24 -4.14 4.20
C GLN A 117 18.39 -4.47 5.70
N ALA A 118 17.53 -5.38 6.18
CA ALA A 118 17.58 -5.91 7.54
C ALA A 118 17.32 -7.41 7.51
N ARG A 119 18.07 -8.18 8.30
CA ARG A 119 17.97 -9.64 8.38
C ARG A 119 16.65 -10.03 9.04
N THR A 120 15.90 -10.95 8.45
CA THR A 120 14.65 -11.44 9.06
C THR A 120 14.92 -12.32 10.28
N LEU A 121 14.17 -12.09 11.36
CA LEU A 121 14.16 -12.91 12.56
C LEU A 121 13.06 -13.98 12.46
N LYS A 122 13.42 -15.15 11.92
CA LYS A 122 12.46 -16.21 11.56
C LYS A 122 11.64 -16.76 12.73
N TYR A 123 12.10 -16.63 13.97
CA TYR A 123 11.38 -17.13 15.14
C TYR A 123 10.09 -16.36 15.47
N PHE A 124 9.89 -15.17 14.89
CA PHE A 124 8.62 -14.45 14.98
C PHE A 124 7.54 -15.01 14.04
N ASN A 125 7.91 -15.80 13.02
CA ASN A 125 6.96 -16.34 12.04
C ASN A 125 5.94 -17.30 12.68
N THR A 126 6.31 -17.98 13.78
CA THR A 126 5.40 -18.88 14.50
C THR A 126 4.26 -18.14 15.19
N GLN A 127 4.38 -16.82 15.36
CA GLN A 127 3.39 -15.95 16.00
C GLN A 127 2.79 -14.95 15.01
N LYS A 128 2.82 -15.24 13.70
CA LYS A 128 2.33 -14.34 12.65
C LYS A 128 0.92 -13.83 12.97
N GLU A 129 0.00 -14.71 13.35
CA GLU A 129 -1.39 -14.34 13.66
C GLU A 129 -1.51 -13.36 14.84
N TYR A 130 -0.65 -13.49 15.84
CA TYR A 130 -0.60 -12.57 16.98
C TYR A 130 -0.16 -11.18 16.52
N PHE A 131 0.90 -11.11 15.70
CA PHE A 131 1.38 -9.83 15.17
C PHE A 131 0.41 -9.23 14.15
N ASP A 132 -0.28 -10.02 13.33
CA ASP A 132 -1.34 -9.53 12.45
C ASP A 132 -2.46 -8.85 13.26
N LYS A 133 -2.86 -9.42 14.40
CA LYS A 133 -3.83 -8.77 15.30
C LYS A 133 -3.28 -7.47 15.90
N ALA A 134 -2.01 -7.46 16.32
CA ALA A 134 -1.37 -6.27 16.87
C ALA A 134 -1.25 -5.14 15.82
N ILE A 135 -0.92 -5.48 14.57
CA ILE A 135 -0.86 -4.54 13.44
C ILE A 135 -2.27 -4.04 13.10
N LYS A 136 -3.29 -4.90 13.07
CA LYS A 136 -4.68 -4.42 12.92
C LYS A 136 -5.08 -3.43 14.01
N GLN A 137 -4.73 -3.70 15.26
CA GLN A 137 -5.00 -2.79 16.39
C GLN A 137 -4.26 -1.45 16.24
N LEU A 138 -3.01 -1.47 15.80
CA LEU A 138 -2.22 -0.26 15.53
C LEU A 138 -2.95 0.71 14.58
N PHE A 139 -3.63 0.18 13.56
CA PHE A 139 -4.27 0.97 12.51
C PHE A 139 -5.74 1.32 12.77
N LEU A 140 -6.37 0.85 13.85
CA LEU A 140 -7.81 1.09 14.14
C LEU A 140 -8.20 2.57 14.18
N LYS A 141 -7.29 3.45 14.61
CA LYS A 141 -7.52 4.90 14.74
C LYS A 141 -6.57 5.71 13.86
N MET A 142 -6.04 5.10 12.79
CA MET A 142 -5.14 5.78 11.88
C MET A 142 -5.89 6.93 11.20
N PRO A 143 -5.44 8.19 11.33
CA PRO A 143 -6.11 9.30 10.67
C PRO A 143 -5.89 9.20 9.16
N GLN A 144 -6.71 9.95 8.43
CA GLN A 144 -6.66 10.00 6.97
C GLN A 144 -5.31 10.53 6.47
N TRP A 145 -4.79 9.86 5.44
CA TRP A 145 -3.58 10.23 4.70
C TRP A 145 -3.96 11.11 3.50
N ARG A 146 -2.97 11.82 2.95
CA ARG A 146 -3.11 12.31 1.58
C ARG A 146 -2.95 11.10 0.65
N PRO A 147 -3.88 10.89 -0.30
CA PRO A 147 -3.82 9.74 -1.20
C PRO A 147 -2.60 9.82 -2.11
N GLY A 148 -2.14 8.67 -2.58
CA GLY A 148 -1.13 8.60 -3.62
C GLY A 148 -1.70 9.02 -4.97
N LEU A 149 -0.89 9.65 -5.81
CA LEU A 149 -1.29 10.07 -7.15
C LEU A 149 -0.44 9.34 -8.20
N GLN A 150 -1.10 8.75 -9.19
CA GLN A 150 -0.50 8.26 -10.42
C GLN A 150 -1.00 9.11 -11.58
N SER A 151 -0.10 9.72 -12.35
CA SER A 151 -0.50 10.60 -13.47
C SER A 151 -1.51 11.69 -13.04
N ASN A 152 -1.30 12.24 -11.83
CA ASN A 152 -2.15 13.25 -11.18
C ASN A 152 -3.59 12.80 -10.86
N ARG A 153 -3.87 11.48 -10.86
CA ARG A 153 -5.14 10.90 -10.41
C ARG A 153 -4.93 10.14 -9.09
N PRO A 154 -5.84 10.27 -8.10
CA PRO A 154 -5.76 9.49 -6.87
C PRO A 154 -6.02 8.01 -7.15
N VAL A 155 -5.19 7.14 -6.58
CA VAL A 155 -5.24 5.68 -6.74
C VAL A 155 -5.06 4.98 -5.40
N ASP A 156 -5.49 3.72 -5.34
CA ASP A 156 -5.25 2.86 -4.19
C ASP A 156 -3.78 2.40 -4.19
N ALA A 157 -3.11 2.49 -3.04
CA ALA A 157 -1.69 2.22 -2.92
C ALA A 157 -1.32 1.37 -1.70
N ARG A 158 -0.52 0.32 -1.91
CA ARG A 158 0.12 -0.47 -0.86
C ARG A 158 1.35 0.28 -0.35
N VAL A 159 1.42 0.49 0.95
CA VAL A 159 2.55 1.10 1.65
C VAL A 159 3.24 0.02 2.47
N GLU A 160 4.54 -0.16 2.27
CA GLU A 160 5.41 -0.95 3.14
C GLU A 160 6.12 -0.01 4.11
N ASP A 161 6.04 -0.29 5.42
CA ASP A 161 6.68 0.54 6.44
C ASP A 161 7.14 -0.33 7.62
N TYR A 162 7.83 0.28 8.58
CA TYR A 162 8.25 -0.41 9.78
C TYR A 162 8.30 0.50 11.01
N LEU A 163 8.02 -0.12 12.16
CA LEU A 163 8.34 0.44 13.47
C LEU A 163 9.74 -0.05 13.87
N GLN A 164 10.65 0.87 14.20
CA GLN A 164 12.01 0.53 14.60
C GLN A 164 12.27 0.85 16.07
N ILE A 165 12.78 -0.12 16.82
CA ILE A 165 13.19 0.03 18.22
C ILE A 165 14.65 -0.37 18.41
N TRP A 166 15.33 0.24 19.39
CA TRP A 166 16.67 -0.16 19.83
C TRP A 166 16.55 -1.07 21.05
N VAL A 167 17.14 -2.27 20.99
CA VAL A 167 17.21 -3.21 22.11
C VAL A 167 18.63 -3.18 22.67
N GLY A 168 18.88 -2.33 23.65
CA GLY A 168 20.24 -2.03 24.16
C GLY A 168 20.75 -2.89 25.32
N ILE A 169 20.11 -4.02 25.61
CA ILE A 169 20.46 -4.84 26.79
C ILE A 169 21.63 -5.76 26.45
N ASN A 170 22.83 -5.52 26.99
CA ASN A 170 23.85 -6.58 26.94
C ASN A 170 23.47 -7.67 27.95
N PRO A 171 23.29 -8.94 27.55
CA PRO A 171 23.17 -10.01 28.52
C PRO A 171 24.44 -10.02 29.40
N PRO A 172 24.32 -10.30 30.71
CA PRO A 172 25.50 -10.39 31.57
C PRO A 172 26.49 -11.37 30.94
N SER A 173 27.73 -10.93 30.79
CA SER A 173 28.84 -11.81 30.40
C SER A 173 28.87 -12.94 31.42
N GLY A 174 28.53 -14.16 31.00
CA GLY A 174 28.48 -15.31 31.89
C GLY A 174 29.79 -15.42 32.66
N THR A 175 29.71 -15.22 33.97
CA THR A 175 30.70 -15.65 34.95
C THR A 175 30.50 -17.12 35.26
#